data_AF-A0A355UJI3-F1
#
_entry.id   AF-A0A355UJI3-F1
#
_cell.length_a   1.000
_cell.length_b   1.000
_cell.length_c   1.000
_cell.angle_alpha   90.00
_cell.angle_beta   90.00
_cell.angle_gamma   90.00
#
_symmetry.space_group_name_H-M   'P 1'
#
loop_
_entity.id
_entity.type
_entity.pdbx_description
1 polymer ?
#
loop_
_entity_poly.entity_id
_entity_poly.type
_entity_poly.pdbx_seq_one_letter_code
_entity_poly.pdbx_strand_id
1 'polypeptide(L)'
;MILLNQEERIREIIDIINQINILSENILVVKKTKELAEKRYEISKSRYENGKIGFLDYSNAQSDKDKSTLDFLQLLKKKWELYYKIRKLTLYDFKTNQKIKYKENME
;
A
#
# COMPACT_ATOMS: atom_id res chain seq x y z
N MET A 1 26.37 -20.61 17.10
CA MET A 1 26.13 -19.65 16.00
C MET A 1 24.93 -20.00 15.11
N ILE A 2 24.49 -21.27 15.00
CA ILE A 2 23.32 -21.66 14.17
C ILE A 2 21.97 -21.45 14.88
N LEU A 3 21.92 -21.51 16.23
CA LEU A 3 20.70 -21.29 17.01
C LEU A 3 20.26 -19.80 17.09
N LEU A 4 21.21 -18.87 17.06
CA LEU A 4 20.94 -17.42 17.05
C LEU A 4 20.14 -16.97 15.80
N ASN A 5 20.25 -17.70 14.68
CA ASN A 5 19.66 -17.34 13.39
C ASN A 5 18.15 -17.67 13.27
N GLN A 6 17.64 -18.68 14.01
CA GLN A 6 16.22 -19.04 13.93
C GLN A 6 15.34 -18.07 14.72
N GLU A 7 15.77 -17.65 15.91
CA GLU A 7 15.04 -16.68 16.72
C GLU A 7 15.02 -15.29 16.08
N GLU A 8 16.11 -14.88 15.43
CA GLU A 8 16.17 -13.64 14.65
C GLU A 8 15.20 -13.68 13.47
N ARG A 9 15.14 -14.79 12.72
CA ARG A 9 14.18 -14.96 11.61
C ARG A 9 12.73 -14.95 12.08
N ILE A 10 12.42 -15.60 13.21
CA ILE A 10 11.07 -15.59 13.79
C ILE A 10 10.67 -14.17 14.21
N ARG A 11 11.58 -13.45 14.87
CA ARG A 11 11.36 -12.04 15.23
C ARG A 11 11.10 -11.17 13.99
N GLU A 12 11.93 -11.29 12.96
CA GLU A 12 11.73 -10.55 11.70
C GLU A 12 10.37 -10.86 11.06
N ILE A 13 9.93 -12.13 11.07
CA ILE A 13 8.61 -12.53 10.57
C ILE A 13 7.48 -11.87 11.36
N ILE A 14 7.56 -11.88 12.70
CA ILE A 14 6.57 -11.26 13.58
C ILE A 14 6.47 -9.75 13.30
N ASP A 15 7.62 -9.08 13.18
CA ASP A 15 7.67 -7.64 12.88
C ASP A 15 7.03 -7.31 11.52
N ILE A 16 7.30 -8.12 10.49
CA ILE A 16 6.69 -7.96 9.16
C ILE A 16 5.17 -8.15 9.23
N ILE A 17 4.69 -9.17 9.95
CA ILE A 17 3.25 -9.42 10.11
C ILE A 17 2.57 -8.23 10.80
N ASN A 18 3.16 -7.72 11.88
CA ASN A 18 2.64 -6.55 12.58
C ASN A 18 2.58 -5.32 11.66
N GLN A 19 3.62 -5.07 10.87
CA GLN A 19 3.63 -3.98 9.89
C GLN A 19 2.56 -4.16 8.80
N ILE A 20 2.36 -5.39 8.28
CA ILE A 20 1.30 -5.67 7.30
C ILE A 20 -0.09 -5.39 7.88
N ASN A 21 -0.33 -5.73 9.14
CA ASN A 21 -1.60 -5.46 9.81
C ASN A 21 -1.86 -3.96 9.92
N ILE A 22 -0.90 -3.19 10.44
CA ILE A 22 -0.98 -1.72 10.54
C ILE A 22 -1.18 -1.09 9.16
N LEU A 23 -0.42 -1.52 8.14
CA LEU A 23 -0.59 -1.02 6.77
C LEU A 23 -1.95 -1.35 6.19
N SER A 24 -2.53 -2.51 6.53
CA SER A 24 -3.85 -2.90 6.04
C SER A 24 -4.94 -1.97 6.57
N GLU A 25 -4.88 -1.60 7.85
CA GLU A 25 -5.78 -0.62 8.45
C GLU A 25 -5.57 0.77 7.83
N ASN A 26 -4.32 1.22 7.71
CA ASN A 26 -4.00 2.52 7.11
C ASN A 26 -4.45 2.61 5.64
N ILE A 27 -4.34 1.53 4.86
CA ILE A 27 -4.84 1.50 3.48
C ILE A 27 -6.35 1.75 3.44
N LEU A 28 -7.13 1.21 4.38
CA LEU A 28 -8.58 1.45 4.42
C LEU A 28 -8.89 2.92 4.72
N VAL A 29 -8.14 3.54 5.63
CA VAL A 29 -8.28 4.97 5.96
C VAL A 29 -7.90 5.84 4.77
N VAL A 30 -6.71 5.63 4.20
CA VAL A 30 -6.20 6.43 3.07
C VAL A 30 -7.05 6.24 1.82
N LYS A 31 -7.63 5.05 1.61
CA LYS A 31 -8.60 4.83 0.52
C LYS A 31 -9.82 5.75 0.66
N LYS A 32 -10.41 5.86 1.85
CA LYS A 32 -11.55 6.75 2.10
C LYS A 32 -11.16 8.22 1.91
N THR A 33 -9.97 8.62 2.37
CA THR A 33 -9.45 9.98 2.15
C THR A 33 -9.27 10.29 0.67
N LYS A 34 -8.71 9.35 -0.11
CA LYS A 34 -8.60 9.47 -1.57
C LYS A 34 -9.96 9.65 -2.23
N GLU A 35 -10.94 8.80 -1.90
CA GLU A 35 -12.31 8.90 -2.43
C GLU A 35 -12.97 10.26 -2.10
N LEU A 36 -12.73 10.79 -0.90
CA LEU A 36 -13.21 12.12 -0.51
C LEU A 36 -12.52 13.22 -1.31
N ALA A 37 -11.19 13.15 -1.49
CA ALA A 37 -10.44 14.12 -2.27
C ALA A 37 -10.85 14.12 -3.75
N GLU A 38 -11.14 12.96 -4.33
CA GLU A 38 -11.71 12.81 -5.68
C GLU A 38 -13.07 13.50 -5.80
N LYS A 39 -14.00 13.26 -4.86
CA LYS A 39 -15.30 13.95 -4.83
C LYS A 39 -15.13 15.46 -4.72
N ARG A 40 -14.23 15.94 -3.85
CA ARG A 40 -13.97 17.37 -3.68
C ARG A 40 -13.42 17.99 -4.97
N TYR A 41 -12.51 17.30 -5.64
CA TYR A 41 -11.98 17.73 -6.94
C TYR A 41 -13.10 17.90 -7.98
N GLU A 42 -13.98 16.91 -8.14
CA GLU A 42 -15.09 16.98 -9.11
C GLU A 42 -16.04 18.15 -8.81
N ILE A 43 -16.36 18.38 -7.53
CA ILE A 43 -17.20 19.52 -7.11
C ILE A 43 -16.49 20.85 -7.41
N SER A 44 -15.20 20.97 -7.06
CA SER A 44 -14.42 22.19 -7.31
C SER A 44 -14.28 22.48 -8.80
N LYS A 45 -14.02 21.44 -9.62
CA LYS A 45 -13.95 21.56 -11.07
C LYS A 45 -15.24 22.14 -11.65
N SER A 46 -16.39 21.54 -11.30
CA SER A 46 -17.70 22.01 -11.75
C SER A 46 -17.98 23.46 -11.30
N ARG A 47 -17.62 23.83 -10.06
CA ARG A 47 -17.79 25.22 -9.58
C ARG A 47 -16.88 26.20 -10.31
N TYR A 48 -15.65 25.83 -10.63
CA TYR A 48 -14.71 26.67 -11.37
C TYR A 48 -15.18 26.90 -12.81
N GLU A 49 -15.62 25.84 -13.49
CA GLU A 49 -16.20 25.92 -14.85
C GLU A 49 -17.44 26.81 -14.90
N ASN A 50 -18.23 26.84 -13.82
CA ASN A 50 -19.39 27.73 -13.67
C ASN A 50 -19.04 29.13 -13.13
N GLY A 51 -17.76 29.47 -12.96
CA GLY A 51 -17.30 30.78 -12.46
C GLY A 51 -17.62 31.07 -10.99
N LYS A 52 -17.97 30.04 -10.20
CA LYS A 52 -18.37 30.18 -8.79
C LYS A 52 -17.21 30.19 -7.80
N ILE A 53 -16.03 29.72 -8.21
CA ILE A 53 -14.78 29.74 -7.41
C ILE A 53 -13.60 30.18 -8.27
N GLY A 54 -12.51 30.62 -7.64
CA GLY A 54 -11.30 31.03 -8.35
C GLY A 54 -10.40 29.85 -8.77
N PHE A 55 -9.42 30.13 -9.64
CA PHE A 55 -8.42 29.15 -10.07
C PHE A 55 -7.63 28.55 -8.90
N LEU A 56 -7.31 29.34 -7.88
CA LEU A 56 -6.54 28.87 -6.72
C LEU A 56 -7.29 27.79 -5.93
N ASP A 57 -8.59 27.97 -5.70
CA ASP A 57 -9.43 26.98 -5.00
C ASP A 57 -9.52 25.66 -5.76
N TYR A 58 -9.67 25.75 -7.08
CA TYR A 58 -9.64 24.59 -7.98
C TYR A 58 -8.27 23.89 -7.95
N SER A 59 -7.18 24.64 -8.09
CA SER A 59 -5.81 24.13 -8.09
C SER A 59 -5.46 23.42 -6.78
N ASN A 60 -5.95 23.93 -5.65
CA ASN A 60 -5.78 23.29 -4.34
C ASN A 60 -6.52 21.95 -4.27
N ALA A 61 -7.78 21.90 -4.74
CA ALA A 61 -8.55 20.65 -4.76
C ALA A 61 -7.93 19.59 -5.68
N GLN A 62 -7.41 19.98 -6.84
CA GLN A 62 -6.65 19.11 -7.73
C GLN A 62 -5.38 18.56 -7.04
N SER A 63 -4.59 19.45 -6.41
CA SER A 63 -3.35 19.07 -5.73
C SER A 63 -3.61 18.09 -4.58
N ASP A 64 -4.67 18.31 -3.80
CA ASP A 64 -5.05 17.43 -2.69
C ASP A 64 -5.48 16.04 -3.17
N LYS A 65 -6.20 15.96 -4.30
CA LYS A 65 -6.56 14.68 -4.96
C LYS A 65 -5.33 13.92 -5.42
N ASP A 66 -4.40 14.61 -6.08
CA ASP A 66 -3.18 14.00 -6.61
C ASP A 66 -2.28 13.50 -5.47
N LYS A 67 -2.10 14.30 -4.42
CA LYS A 67 -1.39 13.91 -3.20
C LYS A 67 -2.03 12.68 -2.54
N SER A 68 -3.34 12.70 -2.30
CA SER A 68 -4.05 11.58 -1.67
C SER A 68 -3.96 10.29 -2.50
N THR A 69 -3.93 10.42 -3.84
CA THR A 69 -3.73 9.28 -4.74
C THR A 69 -2.33 8.71 -4.64
N LEU A 70 -1.30 9.56 -4.62
CA LEU A 70 0.09 9.12 -4.43
C LEU A 70 0.28 8.44 -3.08
N ASP A 71 -0.25 9.02 -2.00
CA ASP A 71 -0.19 8.44 -0.65
C ASP A 71 -0.80 7.03 -0.63
N PHE A 72 -1.99 6.85 -1.23
CA PHE A 72 -2.63 5.54 -1.35
C PHE A 72 -1.75 4.52 -2.09
N LEU A 73 -1.17 4.91 -3.23
CA LEU A 73 -0.31 4.04 -4.02
C LEU A 73 0.98 3.67 -3.28
N GLN A 74 1.57 4.61 -2.55
CA GLN A 74 2.77 4.36 -1.74
C GLN A 74 2.50 3.34 -0.62
N LEU A 75 1.35 3.44 0.06
CA LEU A 75 0.96 2.47 1.08
C LEU A 75 0.74 1.07 0.49
N LEU A 76 0.04 0.99 -0.66
CA LEU A 76 -0.14 -0.28 -1.37
C LEU A 76 1.21 -0.91 -1.75
N LYS A 77 2.12 -0.11 -2.31
CA LYS A 77 3.47 -0.56 -2.67
C LYS A 77 4.19 -1.15 -1.45
N LYS A 78 4.22 -0.43 -0.32
CA LYS A 78 4.85 -0.90 0.92
C LYS A 78 4.25 -2.23 1.41
N LYS A 79 2.92 -2.36 1.38
CA LYS A 79 2.25 -3.61 1.76
C LYS A 79 2.66 -4.77 0.85
N TRP A 80 2.76 -4.55 -0.46
CA TRP A 80 3.22 -5.57 -1.41
C TRP A 80 4.68 -5.95 -1.18
N GLU A 81 5.57 -4.98 -0.95
CA GLU A 81 6.97 -5.24 -0.64
C GLU A 81 7.11 -6.15 0.59
N LEU A 82 6.38 -5.87 1.66
CA LEU A 82 6.36 -6.72 2.86
C LEU A 82 5.76 -8.10 2.59
N TYR A 83 4.69 -8.17 1.80
CA TYR A 83 4.09 -9.45 1.41
C TYR A 83 5.08 -10.35 0.64
N TYR A 84 5.86 -9.79 -0.28
CA TYR A 84 6.88 -10.55 -0.99
C TYR A 84 8.12 -10.83 -0.12
N LYS A 85 8.44 -9.94 0.82
CA LYS A 85 9.51 -10.17 1.80
C LYS A 85 9.21 -11.40 2.67
N ILE A 86 8.00 -11.51 3.22
CA ILE A 86 7.63 -12.68 4.04
C ILE A 86 7.62 -13.96 3.21
N ARG A 87 7.11 -13.94 1.96
CA ARG A 87 7.18 -15.10 1.05
C ARG A 87 8.61 -15.57 0.80
N LYS A 88 9.56 -14.65 0.66
CA LYS A 88 10.99 -14.97 0.50
C LYS A 88 11.57 -15.59 1.77
N LEU A 89 11.25 -15.04 2.94
CA LEU A 89 11.77 -15.53 4.23
C LEU A 89 11.23 -16.92 4.60
N THR A 90 9.98 -17.22 4.23
CA THR A 90 9.32 -18.49 4.55
C THR A 90 9.38 -19.50 3.42
N LEU A 91 9.78 -19.09 2.22
CA LEU A 91 9.66 -19.88 0.98
C LEU A 91 8.25 -20.45 0.81
N TYR A 92 7.24 -19.67 1.22
CA TYR A 92 5.85 -20.08 1.24
C TYR A 92 4.98 -19.09 0.49
N ASP A 93 4.11 -19.60 -0.36
CA ASP A 93 3.08 -18.82 -1.03
C ASP A 93 1.78 -18.87 -0.23
N PHE A 94 1.46 -17.76 0.43
CA PHE A 94 0.26 -17.64 1.24
C PHE A 94 -1.03 -17.54 0.41
N LYS A 95 -0.95 -17.21 -0.89
CA LYS A 95 -2.13 -17.13 -1.76
C LYS A 95 -2.56 -18.52 -2.22
N THR A 96 -1.60 -19.38 -2.59
CA THR A 96 -1.88 -20.76 -3.03
C THR A 96 -1.80 -21.78 -1.89
N ASN A 97 -1.37 -21.34 -0.70
CA ASN A 97 -1.15 -22.18 0.47
C ASN A 97 -0.18 -23.34 0.19
N GLN A 98 0.94 -23.03 -0.48
CA GLN A 98 1.94 -24.03 -0.89
C GLN A 98 3.35 -23.51 -0.68
N LYS A 99 4.28 -24.42 -0.35
CA LYS A 99 5.72 -24.09 -0.36
C LYS A 99 6.15 -23.73 -1.78
N ILE A 100 6.92 -22.66 -1.91
CA ILE A 100 7.54 -22.25 -3.16
C ILE A 100 8.62 -23.27 -3.48
N LYS A 101 8.41 -24.02 -4.56
CA LYS A 101 9.36 -25.02 -5.06
C LYS A 101 10.20 -24.40 -6.17
N TYR A 102 11.50 -24.71 -6.17
CA TYR A 102 12.33 -24.48 -7.34
C TYR A 102 11.94 -25.52 -8.40
N LYS A 103 11.55 -25.07 -9.59
CA LYS A 103 11.49 -25.96 -10.75
C LYS A 103 12.90 -26.03 -11.30
N GLU A 104 13.61 -27.08 -10.95
CA GLU A 104 14.88 -27.43 -11.59
C GLU A 104 14.51 -27.94 -12.99
N ASN A 105 14.68 -27.10 -14.01
CA ASN A 105 14.64 -27.56 -15.39
C ASN A 105 15.95 -28.34 -15.62
N MET A 106 15.97 -29.62 -15.29
CA MET A 106 17.02 -30.52 -15.76
C MET A 106 16.66 -30.93 -17.19
N GLU A 107 17.31 -30.29 -18.16
CA GLU A 107 17.58 -30.88 -19.48
C GLU A 107 18.82 -31.77 -19.40
#